data_AF-A6L909-F1
#
_entry.id   AF-A6L909-F1
#
_cell.length_a   1.000
_cell.length_b   1.000
_cell.length_c   1.000
_cell.angle_alpha   90.00
_cell.angle_beta   90.00
_cell.angle_gamma   90.00
#
_symmetry.space_group_name_H-M   'P 1'
#
loop_
_entity.id
_entity.type
_entity.pdbx_description
1 polymer ?
#
loop_
_entity_poly.entity_id
_entity_poly.type
_entity_poly.pdbx_seq_one_letter_code
_entity_poly.pdbx_strand_id
1 'polypeptide(L)'
;MLRKIRLTLAVIIFTMTTLLFLDFTGVTHCWLGWIAKMQFLPALLAVNVGVVSVLLVLTLLFGRVYCSVICPLGVFQDVVSWIAGKRKKNRFSYSPAVSWLRYGMLGIFIIAFLAGIGSLVALLDPYGAYGRIASNLFAPLYQWGNNLLAYWAERADSYVFYSVDMWIKSVATFGVALVTFVVLFLLAWRNGRTYCNTICPVGTVLGFVARFSFLRPVIDVEKCNGCGLCARNCKAACIDSKNHSIDYSRCVTCLDCIDKCKRGALTYVPRKRKTESEREADRPEENTRRNFLTFTGLLATSVLKAQSGVNADGGLADIADKLTPDRMTPIVPPGALSLRNFTGHCTACQLCVSVCSNQVLRPSTDLKKFMQPEMSYERGYCRPECTKCSEVCPTGAIQLITKADKSATQIGHAVWIKENCVVNTDEVNCGNCERHCPTKAIQMVAKDPNDPKSLKVPVIDTELCIGCGACEYYCPSRPLSAIYVEGHERHRTV
;
A
#
# COMPACT_ATOMS: atom_id res chain seq x y z
N MET A 1 12.78 30.92 -7.19
CA MET A 1 13.63 29.70 -7.34
C MET A 1 13.15 28.54 -6.47
N LEU A 2 12.86 28.74 -5.18
CA LEU A 2 12.43 27.69 -4.24
C LEU A 2 11.26 26.80 -4.74
N ARG A 3 10.22 27.40 -5.34
CA ARG A 3 9.09 26.65 -5.92
C ARG A 3 9.52 25.67 -7.02
N LYS A 4 10.47 26.04 -7.87
CA LYS A 4 10.99 25.18 -8.96
C LYS A 4 11.77 24.00 -8.37
N ILE A 5 12.68 24.26 -7.42
CA ILE A 5 13.43 23.21 -6.71
C ILE A 5 12.46 22.21 -6.06
N ARG A 6 11.46 22.70 -5.33
CA ARG A 6 10.42 21.89 -4.71
C ARG A 6 9.62 21.05 -5.71
N LEU A 7 9.26 21.61 -6.87
CA LEU A 7 8.58 20.89 -7.96
C LEU A 7 9.47 19.79 -8.53
N THR A 8 10.74 20.10 -8.83
CA THR A 8 11.69 19.13 -9.39
C THR A 8 11.89 17.94 -8.44
N LEU A 9 12.13 18.20 -7.15
CA LEU A 9 12.28 17.14 -6.15
C LEU A 9 10.99 16.31 -5.99
N ALA A 10 9.82 16.95 -5.98
CA ALA A 10 8.55 16.25 -5.88
C ALA A 10 8.30 15.33 -7.09
N VAL A 11 8.63 15.77 -8.30
CA VAL A 11 8.50 14.95 -9.52
C VAL A 11 9.48 13.78 -9.48
N ILE A 12 10.74 14.00 -9.09
CA ILE A 12 11.74 12.93 -8.99
C ILE A 12 11.29 11.86 -8.00
N ILE A 13 10.95 12.25 -6.76
CA ILE A 13 10.54 11.31 -5.71
C ILE A 13 9.24 10.60 -6.09
N PHE A 14 8.27 11.31 -6.66
CA PHE A 14 7.02 10.71 -7.10
C PHE A 14 7.26 9.66 -8.18
N THR A 15 8.01 9.99 -9.24
CA THR A 15 8.33 9.03 -10.30
C THR A 15 9.08 7.81 -9.76
N MET A 16 10.10 8.02 -8.93
CA MET A 16 10.84 6.91 -8.30
C MET A 16 9.92 6.04 -7.44
N THR A 17 9.02 6.64 -6.65
CA THR A 17 8.06 5.91 -5.82
C THR A 17 7.05 5.14 -6.66
N THR A 18 6.56 5.71 -7.75
CA THR A 18 5.64 5.03 -8.66
C THR A 18 6.32 3.84 -9.33
N LEU A 19 7.56 4.00 -9.80
CA LEU A 19 8.33 2.93 -10.43
C LEU A 19 8.50 1.70 -9.53
N LEU A 20 8.70 1.90 -8.21
CA LEU A 20 8.73 0.79 -7.23
C LEU A 20 7.46 -0.07 -7.23
N PHE A 21 6.29 0.48 -7.55
CA PHE A 21 5.05 -0.30 -7.61
C PHE A 21 4.78 -0.91 -8.99
N LEU A 22 5.38 -0.35 -10.05
CA LEU A 22 5.20 -0.80 -11.42
C LEU A 22 6.21 -1.88 -11.82
N ASP A 23 7.38 -1.90 -11.17
CA ASP A 23 8.48 -2.79 -11.53
C ASP A 23 8.19 -4.25 -11.14
N PHE A 24 8.00 -5.08 -12.17
CA PHE A 24 7.86 -6.53 -12.04
C PHE A 24 9.21 -7.27 -12.21
N THR A 25 10.26 -6.60 -12.67
CA THR A 25 11.60 -7.19 -12.81
C THR A 25 12.31 -7.29 -11.45
N GLY A 26 12.06 -6.32 -10.57
CA GLY A 26 12.66 -6.21 -9.25
C GLY A 26 13.96 -5.40 -9.24
N VAL A 27 14.43 -4.89 -10.39
CA VAL A 27 15.67 -4.11 -10.50
C VAL A 27 15.55 -2.79 -9.74
N THR A 28 14.43 -2.06 -9.89
CA THR A 28 14.24 -0.75 -9.26
C THR A 28 14.26 -0.83 -7.74
N HIS A 29 13.84 -1.95 -7.15
CA HIS A 29 13.85 -2.15 -5.71
C HIS A 29 15.24 -2.16 -5.10
N CYS A 30 16.23 -2.72 -5.80
CA CYS A 30 17.62 -2.73 -5.34
C CYS A 30 18.17 -1.30 -5.16
N TRP A 31 17.77 -0.38 -6.03
CA TRP A 31 18.29 1.00 -6.04
C TRP A 31 17.40 2.00 -5.27
N LEU A 32 16.07 1.80 -5.31
CA LEU A 32 15.09 2.78 -4.84
C LEU A 32 14.32 2.33 -3.58
N GLY A 33 14.55 1.11 -3.07
CA GLY A 33 13.80 0.56 -1.93
C GLY A 33 13.86 1.41 -0.64
N TRP A 34 14.92 2.22 -0.48
CA TRP A 34 15.05 3.16 0.63
C TRP A 34 13.95 4.24 0.65
N ILE A 35 13.37 4.60 -0.51
CA ILE A 35 12.30 5.61 -0.61
C ILE A 35 11.03 5.15 0.11
N ALA A 36 10.72 3.84 0.04
CA ALA A 36 9.59 3.25 0.75
C ALA A 36 9.80 3.31 2.28
N LYS A 37 11.05 3.09 2.74
CA LYS A 37 11.44 3.16 4.16
C LYS A 37 11.44 4.59 4.72
N MET A 38 11.57 5.60 3.86
CA MET A 38 11.51 7.02 4.28
C MET A 38 10.08 7.56 4.51
N GLN A 39 9.04 6.80 4.19
CA GLN A 39 7.67 7.26 4.36
C GLN A 39 7.30 7.25 5.85
N PHE A 40 6.54 8.25 6.30
CA PHE A 40 6.31 8.50 7.72
C PHE A 40 5.72 7.30 8.48
N LEU A 41 4.61 6.72 7.98
CA LEU A 41 3.97 5.61 8.67
C LEU A 41 4.80 4.32 8.59
N PRO A 42 5.37 3.93 7.44
CA PRO A 42 6.31 2.81 7.40
C PRO A 42 7.51 2.96 8.34
N ALA A 43 8.12 4.15 8.42
CA ALA A 43 9.21 4.42 9.35
C ALA A 43 8.77 4.30 10.82
N LEU A 44 7.56 4.76 11.15
CA LEU A 44 7.00 4.65 12.50
C LEU A 44 6.76 3.19 12.89
N LEU A 45 6.15 2.40 11.99
CA LEU A 45 5.88 0.97 12.22
C LEU A 45 7.17 0.15 12.28
N ALA A 46 8.17 0.48 11.46
CA ALA A 46 9.48 -0.16 11.51
C ALA A 46 10.34 0.29 12.72
N VAL A 47 9.80 1.14 13.61
CA VAL A 47 10.51 1.72 14.77
C VAL A 47 11.83 2.40 14.34
N ASN A 48 11.86 2.99 13.15
CA ASN A 48 13.03 3.67 12.61
C ASN A 48 13.10 5.11 13.15
N VAL A 49 13.61 5.22 14.38
CA VAL A 49 13.72 6.50 15.12
C VAL A 49 14.51 7.54 14.33
N GLY A 50 15.55 7.13 13.59
CA GLY A 50 16.36 8.04 12.77
C GLY A 50 15.55 8.73 11.69
N VAL A 51 14.82 7.96 10.86
CA VAL A 51 13.98 8.52 9.79
C VAL A 51 12.87 9.39 10.34
N VAL A 52 12.16 8.93 11.38
CA VAL A 52 11.08 9.71 11.99
C VAL A 52 11.60 11.04 12.54
N SER A 53 12.73 11.03 13.24
CA SER A 53 13.36 12.24 13.78
C SER A 53 13.75 13.22 12.68
N VAL A 54 14.37 12.74 11.60
CA VAL A 54 14.71 13.57 10.43
C VAL A 54 13.47 14.21 9.81
N LEU A 55 12.37 13.46 9.65
CA LEU A 55 11.12 13.99 9.11
C LEU A 55 10.49 15.06 10.01
N LEU A 56 10.56 14.86 11.34
CA LEU A 56 10.08 15.84 12.32
C LEU A 56 10.93 17.12 12.32
N VAL A 57 12.26 16.99 12.29
CA VAL A 57 13.19 18.12 12.19
C VAL A 57 12.98 18.86 10.88
N LEU A 58 12.87 18.16 9.75
CA LEU A 58 12.54 18.76 8.46
C LEU A 58 11.22 19.53 8.52
N THR A 59 10.22 18.97 9.21
CA THR A 59 8.91 19.60 9.39
C THR A 59 8.97 20.84 10.29
N LEU A 60 9.82 20.80 11.32
CA LEU A 60 10.05 21.93 12.23
C LEU A 60 10.89 23.03 11.57
N LEU A 61 11.80 22.69 10.65
CA LEU A 61 12.61 23.69 9.95
C LEU A 61 11.84 24.36 8.80
N PHE A 62 11.17 23.57 7.97
CA PHE A 62 10.60 24.05 6.70
C PHE A 62 9.06 24.00 6.64
N GLY A 63 8.39 23.59 7.71
CA GLY A 63 6.95 23.30 7.70
C GLY A 63 6.65 21.98 6.99
N ARG A 64 5.43 21.77 6.50
CA ARG A 64 5.00 20.46 5.94
C ARG A 64 5.53 20.16 4.53
N VAL A 65 6.84 20.21 4.35
CA VAL A 65 7.53 19.85 3.09
C VAL A 65 7.35 18.37 2.76
N TYR A 66 7.25 17.48 3.77
CA TYR A 66 6.93 16.07 3.55
C TYR A 66 5.68 15.88 2.67
N CYS A 67 4.59 16.59 2.97
CA CYS A 67 3.33 16.47 2.24
C CYS A 67 3.39 17.04 0.80
N SER A 68 4.35 17.92 0.50
CA SER A 68 4.50 18.53 -0.83
C SER A 68 5.61 17.94 -1.68
N VAL A 69 6.57 17.21 -1.10
CA VAL A 69 7.75 16.66 -1.79
C VAL A 69 7.87 15.14 -1.66
N ILE A 70 7.73 14.58 -0.46
CA ILE A 70 8.09 13.18 -0.16
C ILE A 70 6.88 12.24 -0.27
N CYS A 71 5.71 12.68 0.21
CA CYS A 71 4.50 11.87 0.25
C CYS A 71 3.91 11.71 -1.17
N PRO A 72 3.83 10.49 -1.74
CA PRO A 72 3.38 10.29 -3.11
C PRO A 72 1.90 10.64 -3.28
N LEU A 73 1.06 10.37 -2.28
CA LEU A 73 -0.34 10.77 -2.28
C LEU A 73 -0.51 12.30 -2.34
N GLY A 74 0.39 13.01 -1.67
CA GLY A 74 0.40 14.46 -1.70
C GLY A 74 0.74 14.99 -3.09
N VAL A 75 1.82 14.49 -3.68
CA VAL A 75 2.22 14.88 -5.05
C VAL A 75 1.15 14.51 -6.06
N PHE A 76 0.50 13.34 -5.92
CA PHE A 76 -0.65 12.94 -6.74
C PHE A 76 -1.79 13.99 -6.72
N GLN A 77 -2.17 14.49 -5.53
CA GLN A 77 -3.17 15.55 -5.43
C GLN A 77 -2.71 16.86 -6.08
N ASP A 78 -1.41 17.17 -6.04
CA ASP A 78 -0.84 18.33 -6.74
C ASP A 78 -0.92 18.19 -8.26
N VAL A 79 -0.66 17.00 -8.81
CA VAL A 79 -0.80 16.69 -10.23
C VAL A 79 -2.25 16.87 -10.68
N VAL A 80 -3.20 16.25 -9.97
CA VAL A 80 -4.64 16.42 -10.25
C VAL A 80 -5.05 17.89 -10.17
N SER A 81 -4.61 18.59 -9.13
CA SER A 81 -4.89 20.02 -8.95
C SER A 81 -4.31 20.89 -10.07
N TRP A 82 -3.14 20.56 -10.58
CA TRP A 82 -2.49 21.27 -11.68
C TRP A 82 -3.26 21.08 -12.99
N ILE A 83 -3.66 19.84 -13.31
CA ILE A 83 -4.48 19.53 -14.49
C ILE A 83 -5.79 20.31 -14.42
N ALA A 84 -6.46 20.27 -13.28
CA ALA A 84 -7.74 20.94 -13.09
C ALA A 84 -7.62 22.48 -13.12
N GLY A 85 -6.45 23.03 -12.73
CA GLY A 85 -6.12 24.44 -12.85
C GLY A 85 -5.96 24.93 -14.30
N LYS A 86 -5.75 24.03 -15.27
CA LYS A 86 -5.78 24.37 -16.71
C LYS A 86 -7.18 24.75 -17.18
N ARG A 87 -8.23 24.16 -16.58
CA ARG A 87 -9.64 24.43 -16.92
C ARG A 87 -10.19 25.67 -16.22
N LYS A 88 -9.91 25.86 -14.93
CA LYS A 88 -10.37 27.03 -14.15
C LYS A 88 -9.23 27.59 -13.30
N LYS A 89 -8.74 28.78 -13.69
CA LYS A 89 -7.73 29.53 -12.93
C LYS A 89 -8.34 30.14 -11.65
N ASN A 90 -7.52 30.39 -10.63
CA ASN A 90 -7.90 31.10 -9.39
C ASN A 90 -9.16 30.54 -8.69
N ARG A 91 -9.25 29.21 -8.65
CA ARG A 91 -10.47 28.50 -8.26
C ARG A 91 -10.69 28.31 -6.76
N PHE A 92 -9.65 28.51 -5.96
CA PHE A 92 -9.73 28.27 -4.53
C PHE A 92 -10.27 29.50 -3.79
N SER A 93 -10.73 29.29 -2.57
CA SER A 93 -11.08 30.35 -1.64
C SER A 93 -10.61 29.95 -0.25
N TYR A 94 -10.47 30.93 0.65
CA TYR A 94 -10.27 30.63 2.05
C TYR A 94 -11.45 29.79 2.58
N SER A 95 -11.13 28.77 3.39
CA SER A 95 -12.11 28.05 4.18
C SER A 95 -11.59 27.91 5.61
N PRO A 96 -12.44 27.92 6.64
CA PRO A 96 -12.00 27.60 7.99
C PRO A 96 -11.56 26.12 8.08
N ALA A 97 -10.76 25.80 9.10
CA ALA A 97 -10.34 24.43 9.34
C ALA A 97 -11.51 23.62 9.94
N VAL A 98 -11.83 22.47 9.35
CA VAL A 98 -12.77 21.50 9.93
C VAL A 98 -12.03 20.67 10.99
N SER A 99 -11.81 21.27 12.17
CA SER A 99 -11.00 20.71 13.25
C SER A 99 -11.57 19.41 13.80
N TRP A 100 -12.89 19.33 13.99
CA TRP A 100 -13.57 18.11 14.47
C TRP A 100 -13.26 16.90 13.60
N LEU A 101 -13.41 17.02 12.27
CA LEU A 101 -13.11 15.90 11.37
C LEU A 101 -11.61 15.56 11.38
N ARG A 102 -10.74 16.57 11.37
CA ARG A 102 -9.28 16.37 11.38
C ARG A 102 -8.81 15.59 12.60
N TYR A 103 -9.22 16.02 13.80
CA TYR A 103 -8.81 15.39 15.05
C TYR A 103 -9.61 14.11 15.33
N GLY A 104 -10.87 14.03 14.89
CA GLY A 104 -11.67 12.80 14.93
C GLY A 104 -11.05 11.68 14.12
N MET A 105 -10.60 11.95 12.88
CA MET A 105 -9.89 10.97 12.05
C MET A 105 -8.55 10.54 12.67
N LEU A 106 -7.82 11.45 13.32
CA LEU A 106 -6.62 11.10 14.08
C LEU A 106 -6.94 10.21 15.29
N GLY A 107 -8.00 10.53 16.03
CA GLY A 107 -8.48 9.72 17.16
C GLY A 107 -8.87 8.31 16.73
N ILE A 108 -9.66 8.18 15.66
CA ILE A 108 -10.02 6.88 15.06
C ILE A 108 -8.76 6.10 14.66
N PHE A 109 -7.77 6.76 14.04
CA PHE A 109 -6.52 6.13 13.65
C PHE A 109 -5.73 5.61 14.85
N ILE A 110 -5.60 6.39 15.93
CA ILE A 110 -4.90 5.99 17.16
C ILE A 110 -5.63 4.83 17.85
N ILE A 111 -6.95 4.89 17.96
CA ILE A 111 -7.76 3.83 18.57
C ILE A 111 -7.62 2.54 17.77
N ALA A 112 -7.74 2.60 16.45
CA ALA A 112 -7.57 1.42 15.59
C ALA A 112 -6.16 0.84 15.65
N PHE A 113 -5.14 1.70 15.75
CA PHE A 113 -3.76 1.26 15.93
C PHE A 113 -3.57 0.52 17.26
N LEU A 114 -4.05 1.08 18.37
CA LEU A 114 -3.96 0.45 19.70
C LEU A 114 -4.80 -0.83 19.81
N ALA A 115 -5.96 -0.87 19.15
CA ALA A 115 -6.83 -2.04 19.09
C ALA A 115 -6.33 -3.14 18.13
N GLY A 116 -5.24 -2.92 17.39
CA GLY A 116 -4.70 -3.88 16.43
C GLY A 116 -5.56 -4.08 15.18
N ILE A 117 -6.43 -3.13 14.84
CA ILE A 117 -7.29 -3.17 13.66
C ILE A 117 -6.49 -2.67 12.45
N GLY A 118 -5.57 -3.52 11.98
CA GLY A 118 -4.63 -3.20 10.90
C GLY A 118 -5.31 -2.77 9.59
N SER A 119 -6.50 -3.28 9.29
CA SER A 119 -7.26 -2.93 8.09
C SER A 119 -7.66 -1.45 8.02
N LEU A 120 -8.08 -0.85 9.15
CA LEU A 120 -8.46 0.57 9.18
C LEU A 120 -7.23 1.48 9.13
N VAL A 121 -6.16 1.10 9.83
CA VAL A 121 -4.86 1.81 9.78
C VAL A 121 -4.32 1.81 8.35
N ALA A 122 -4.36 0.66 7.67
CA ALA A 122 -3.96 0.52 6.27
C ALA A 122 -4.81 1.38 5.31
N LEU A 123 -6.10 1.57 5.59
CA LEU A 123 -6.99 2.39 4.76
C LEU A 123 -6.67 3.89 4.87
N LEU A 124 -6.33 4.35 6.08
CA LEU A 124 -6.03 5.76 6.37
C LEU A 124 -4.56 6.14 6.13
N ASP A 125 -3.68 5.16 5.94
CA ASP A 125 -2.28 5.38 5.56
C ASP A 125 -2.20 6.02 4.16
N PRO A 126 -1.69 7.26 4.03
CA PRO A 126 -1.57 7.88 2.72
C PRO A 126 -0.59 7.14 1.80
N TYR A 127 0.45 6.50 2.34
CA TYR A 127 1.41 5.75 1.53
C TYR A 127 0.80 4.45 1.02
N GLY A 128 0.22 3.64 1.92
CA GLY A 128 -0.51 2.42 1.57
C GLY A 128 -1.68 2.67 0.60
N ALA A 129 -2.43 3.76 0.77
CA ALA A 129 -3.49 4.15 -0.15
C ALA A 129 -2.96 4.42 -1.57
N TYR A 130 -1.84 5.15 -1.69
CA TYR A 130 -1.20 5.35 -2.98
C TYR A 130 -0.64 4.04 -3.56
N GLY A 131 0.00 3.20 -2.73
CA GLY A 131 0.54 1.91 -3.14
C GLY A 131 -0.52 0.96 -3.70
N ARG A 132 -1.72 0.94 -3.11
CA ARG A 132 -2.87 0.20 -3.64
C ARG A 132 -3.32 0.72 -4.99
N ILE A 133 -3.42 2.05 -5.16
CA ILE A 133 -3.74 2.68 -6.45
C ILE A 133 -2.69 2.30 -7.50
N ALA A 134 -1.41 2.45 -7.18
CA ALA A 134 -0.33 2.16 -8.11
C ALA A 134 -0.30 0.66 -8.49
N SER A 135 -0.41 -0.24 -7.52
CA SER A 135 -0.31 -1.70 -7.75
C SER A 135 -1.54 -2.29 -8.43
N ASN A 136 -2.74 -1.77 -8.17
CA ASN A 136 -3.98 -2.35 -8.70
C ASN A 136 -4.51 -1.63 -9.94
N LEU A 137 -4.18 -0.34 -10.15
CA LEU A 137 -4.65 0.42 -11.31
C LEU A 137 -3.51 0.70 -12.30
N PHE A 138 -2.36 1.20 -11.84
CA PHE A 138 -1.29 1.61 -12.74
C PHE A 138 -0.41 0.44 -13.21
N ALA A 139 -0.13 -0.54 -12.35
CA ALA A 139 0.71 -1.69 -12.70
C ALA A 139 0.10 -2.56 -13.82
N PRO A 140 -1.21 -2.91 -13.81
CA PRO A 140 -1.80 -3.64 -14.92
C PRO A 140 -1.73 -2.87 -16.25
N LEU A 141 -1.92 -1.54 -16.23
CA LEU A 141 -1.79 -0.71 -17.43
C LEU A 141 -0.33 -0.69 -17.95
N TYR A 142 0.63 -0.65 -17.04
CA TYR A 142 2.06 -0.70 -17.37
C TYR A 142 2.46 -2.06 -17.95
N GLN A 143 2.01 -3.17 -17.34
CA GLN A 143 2.23 -4.53 -17.82
C GLN A 143 1.59 -4.77 -19.19
N TRP A 144 0.40 -4.22 -19.42
CA TRP A 144 -0.26 -4.28 -20.73
C TRP A 144 0.58 -3.56 -21.80
N GLY A 145 1.11 -2.38 -21.46
CA GLY A 145 2.05 -1.66 -22.32
C GLY A 145 3.33 -2.46 -22.60
N ASN A 146 3.91 -3.13 -21.59
CA ASN A 146 5.06 -4.02 -21.77
C ASN A 146 4.74 -5.19 -22.69
N ASN A 147 3.60 -5.85 -22.52
CA ASN A 147 3.21 -6.99 -23.35
C ASN A 147 2.95 -6.58 -24.79
N LEU A 148 2.40 -5.37 -25.00
CA LEU A 148 2.29 -4.80 -26.33
C LEU A 148 3.69 -4.60 -26.93
N LEU A 149 4.62 -4.00 -26.20
CA LEU A 149 6.01 -3.83 -26.67
C LEU A 149 6.71 -5.17 -26.95
N ALA A 150 6.50 -6.20 -26.12
CA ALA A 150 6.99 -7.56 -26.35
C ALA A 150 6.45 -8.14 -27.66
N TYR A 151 5.15 -8.02 -27.91
CA TYR A 151 4.51 -8.46 -29.14
C TYR A 151 5.05 -7.78 -30.42
N TRP A 152 5.42 -6.50 -30.32
CA TRP A 152 6.07 -5.77 -31.42
C TRP A 152 7.56 -6.12 -31.56
N ALA A 153 8.26 -6.31 -30.44
CA ALA A 153 9.68 -6.65 -30.43
C ALA A 153 9.94 -8.07 -30.96
N GLU A 154 9.09 -9.03 -30.61
CA GLU A 154 9.14 -10.40 -31.14
C GLU A 154 8.98 -10.41 -32.67
N ARG A 155 8.17 -9.52 -33.24
CA ARG A 155 8.05 -9.34 -34.70
C ARG A 155 9.26 -8.72 -35.36
N ALA A 156 10.07 -8.01 -34.59
CA ALA A 156 11.31 -7.40 -35.04
C ALA A 156 12.53 -8.26 -34.67
N ASP A 157 12.32 -9.56 -34.37
CA ASP A 157 13.35 -10.52 -33.93
C ASP A 157 14.17 -10.03 -32.71
N SER A 158 13.52 -9.31 -31.79
CA SER A 158 14.14 -8.74 -30.60
C SER A 158 13.51 -9.25 -29.31
N TYR A 159 14.33 -9.83 -28.42
CA TYR A 159 13.91 -10.39 -27.12
C TYR A 159 14.16 -9.45 -25.95
N VAL A 160 14.25 -8.14 -26.20
CA VAL A 160 14.47 -7.14 -25.15
C VAL A 160 13.29 -7.07 -24.17
N PHE A 161 12.09 -7.42 -24.60
CA PHE A 161 10.88 -7.45 -23.78
C PHE A 161 10.33 -8.88 -23.73
N TYR A 162 9.85 -9.30 -22.55
CA TYR A 162 9.15 -10.56 -22.36
C TYR A 162 7.72 -10.30 -21.88
N SER A 163 6.78 -11.15 -22.29
CA SER A 163 5.40 -11.07 -21.84
C SER A 163 5.28 -11.48 -20.37
N VAL A 164 4.42 -10.76 -19.65
CA VAL A 164 4.10 -11.05 -18.25
C VAL A 164 2.62 -11.37 -18.10
N ASP A 165 2.31 -12.40 -17.33
CA ASP A 165 0.93 -12.74 -17.03
C ASP A 165 0.26 -11.62 -16.22
N MET A 166 -0.84 -11.10 -16.77
CA MET A 166 -1.64 -10.06 -16.11
C MET A 166 -2.85 -10.69 -15.44
N TRP A 167 -2.92 -10.56 -14.11
CA TRP A 167 -4.10 -10.98 -13.38
C TRP A 167 -4.49 -9.99 -12.27
N ILE A 168 -5.80 -9.83 -12.10
CA ILE A 168 -6.42 -9.09 -11.01
C ILE A 168 -6.30 -9.94 -9.74
N LYS A 169 -5.38 -9.56 -8.86
CA LYS A 169 -5.04 -10.31 -7.64
C LYS A 169 -6.20 -10.44 -6.65
N SER A 170 -7.09 -9.45 -6.61
CA SER A 170 -8.36 -9.50 -5.87
C SER A 170 -9.32 -8.43 -6.39
N VAL A 171 -10.57 -8.82 -6.67
CA VAL A 171 -11.63 -7.90 -7.08
C VAL A 171 -11.92 -6.87 -5.99
N ALA A 172 -11.86 -7.29 -4.71
CA ALA A 172 -12.09 -6.43 -3.57
C ALA A 172 -11.04 -5.32 -3.48
N THR A 173 -9.74 -5.64 -3.63
CA THR A 173 -8.69 -4.62 -3.58
C THR A 173 -8.70 -3.70 -4.78
N PHE A 174 -9.04 -4.22 -5.96
CA PHE A 174 -9.24 -3.39 -7.14
C PHE A 174 -10.38 -2.38 -6.91
N GLY A 175 -11.52 -2.84 -6.38
CA GLY A 175 -12.66 -1.98 -6.03
C GLY A 175 -12.29 -0.88 -5.03
N VAL A 176 -11.59 -1.24 -3.94
CA VAL A 176 -11.12 -0.26 -2.95
C VAL A 176 -10.14 0.74 -3.56
N ALA A 177 -9.19 0.26 -4.39
CA ALA A 177 -8.23 1.12 -5.06
C ALA A 177 -8.93 2.11 -6.02
N LEU A 178 -9.91 1.64 -6.79
CA LEU A 178 -10.71 2.46 -7.70
C LEU A 178 -11.52 3.52 -6.95
N VAL A 179 -12.26 3.12 -5.91
CA VAL A 179 -13.03 4.06 -5.08
C VAL A 179 -12.12 5.10 -4.45
N THR A 180 -11.00 4.67 -3.86
CA THR A 180 -10.01 5.58 -3.24
C THR A 180 -9.44 6.54 -4.27
N PHE A 181 -9.09 6.06 -5.47
CA PHE A 181 -8.61 6.89 -6.57
C PHE A 181 -9.65 7.94 -6.99
N VAL A 182 -10.90 7.54 -7.23
CA VAL A 182 -11.99 8.45 -7.65
C VAL A 182 -12.26 9.50 -6.58
N VAL A 183 -12.39 9.11 -5.31
CA VAL A 183 -12.64 10.05 -4.20
C VAL A 183 -11.50 11.06 -4.08
N LEU A 184 -10.25 10.60 -4.07
CA LEU A 184 -9.09 11.50 -3.99
C LEU A 184 -8.97 12.40 -5.22
N PHE A 185 -9.26 11.87 -6.41
CA PHE A 185 -9.27 12.62 -7.64
C PHE A 185 -10.30 13.75 -7.57
N LEU A 186 -11.55 13.46 -7.18
CA LEU A 186 -12.62 14.47 -7.08
C LEU A 186 -12.32 15.52 -6.00
N LEU A 187 -11.83 15.10 -4.82
CA LEU A 187 -11.45 16.01 -3.76
C LEU A 187 -10.31 16.95 -4.20
N ALA A 188 -9.28 16.40 -4.85
CA ALA A 188 -8.17 17.20 -5.37
C ALA A 188 -8.58 18.09 -6.54
N TRP A 189 -9.45 17.58 -7.41
CA TRP A 189 -9.99 18.31 -8.54
C TRP A 189 -10.81 19.52 -8.08
N ARG A 190 -11.63 19.40 -7.03
CA ARG A 190 -12.47 20.50 -6.54
C ARG A 190 -11.71 21.47 -5.63
N ASN A 191 -11.06 20.93 -4.59
CA ASN A 191 -10.58 21.71 -3.44
C ASN A 191 -9.08 21.56 -3.17
N GLY A 192 -8.33 20.84 -4.02
CA GLY A 192 -6.87 20.82 -3.99
C GLY A 192 -6.28 19.80 -3.02
N ARG A 193 -5.99 20.20 -1.78
CA ARG A 193 -5.32 19.37 -0.76
C ARG A 193 -6.25 18.99 0.39
N THR A 194 -7.55 18.78 0.13
CA THR A 194 -8.55 18.50 1.17
C THR A 194 -8.20 17.26 1.99
N TYR A 195 -7.90 16.14 1.35
CA TYR A 195 -7.57 14.90 2.07
C TYR A 195 -6.39 15.08 3.05
N CYS A 196 -5.29 15.71 2.60
CA CYS A 196 -4.12 15.98 3.46
C CYS A 196 -4.42 16.94 4.62
N ASN A 197 -5.45 17.77 4.51
CA ASN A 197 -5.78 18.80 5.50
C ASN A 197 -6.96 18.44 6.42
N THR A 198 -7.80 17.47 6.06
CA THR A 198 -9.01 17.14 6.82
C THR A 198 -9.14 15.67 7.21
N ILE A 199 -8.54 14.75 6.45
CA ILE A 199 -8.74 13.30 6.65
C ILE A 199 -7.44 12.60 7.06
N CYS A 200 -6.31 12.98 6.47
CA CYS A 200 -5.04 12.27 6.63
C CYS A 200 -4.47 12.42 8.05
N PRO A 201 -4.33 11.32 8.83
CA PRO A 201 -3.80 11.37 10.19
C PRO A 201 -2.33 11.82 10.21
N VAL A 202 -1.52 11.36 9.25
CA VAL A 202 -0.12 11.79 9.09
C VAL A 202 -0.04 13.31 8.84
N GLY A 203 -0.94 13.84 8.00
CA GLY A 203 -1.03 15.27 7.73
C GLY A 203 -1.38 16.10 8.97
N THR A 204 -2.23 15.55 9.86
CA THR A 204 -2.59 16.16 11.14
C THR A 204 -1.41 16.19 12.10
N VAL A 205 -0.70 15.07 12.28
CA VAL A 205 0.49 14.99 13.15
C VAL A 205 1.56 15.97 12.70
N LEU A 206 1.91 15.95 11.41
CA LEU A 206 2.89 16.90 10.86
C LEU A 206 2.37 18.35 10.85
N GLY A 207 1.04 18.55 10.82
CA GLY A 207 0.41 19.87 10.90
C GLY A 207 0.57 20.51 12.28
N PHE A 208 0.49 19.70 13.32
CA PHE A 208 0.76 20.13 14.68
C PHE A 208 2.20 20.60 14.85
N VAL A 209 3.17 19.82 14.35
CA VAL A 209 4.60 20.18 14.39
C VAL A 209 4.88 21.44 13.54
N ALA A 210 4.31 21.50 12.33
CA ALA A 210 4.54 22.62 11.41
C ALA A 210 3.98 23.97 11.89
N ARG A 211 3.06 23.99 12.86
CA ARG A 211 2.64 25.25 13.51
C ARG A 211 3.83 25.97 14.15
N PHE A 212 4.83 25.23 14.59
CA PHE A 212 6.05 25.74 15.22
C PHE A 212 7.20 25.93 14.24
N SER A 213 6.95 25.80 12.94
CA SER A 213 8.02 25.84 11.93
C SER A 213 8.85 27.12 11.96
N PHE A 214 10.16 26.97 11.79
CA PHE A 214 11.12 28.06 11.76
C PHE A 214 10.98 28.89 10.48
N LEU A 215 11.05 28.26 9.30
CA LEU A 215 10.84 28.94 8.02
C LEU A 215 9.39 28.78 7.54
N ARG A 216 8.72 29.90 7.32
CA ARG A 216 7.31 29.91 6.90
C ARG A 216 6.98 31.12 6.00
N PRO A 217 5.94 31.02 5.15
CA PRO A 217 5.47 32.15 4.36
C PRO A 217 4.88 33.23 5.28
N VAL A 218 5.32 34.47 5.15
CA VAL A 218 4.82 35.63 5.90
C VAL A 218 4.30 36.68 4.91
N ILE A 219 3.17 37.29 5.25
CA ILE A 219 2.57 38.41 4.49
C ILE A 219 3.10 39.71 5.09
N ASP A 220 3.79 40.50 4.27
CA ASP A 220 4.19 41.86 4.56
C ASP A 220 2.96 42.77 4.36
N VAL A 221 2.41 43.29 5.48
CA VAL A 221 1.18 44.08 5.48
C VAL A 221 1.38 45.41 4.75
N GLU A 222 2.59 45.98 4.78
CA GLU A 222 2.90 47.26 4.12
C GLU A 222 2.87 47.13 2.60
N LYS A 223 3.37 45.99 2.08
CA LYS A 223 3.36 45.71 0.63
C LYS A 223 2.05 45.10 0.13
N CYS A 224 1.22 44.56 1.02
CA CYS A 224 0.02 43.82 0.65
C CYS A 224 -1.16 44.76 0.37
N ASN A 225 -1.75 44.65 -0.81
CA ASN A 225 -2.94 45.42 -1.20
C ASN A 225 -4.25 44.63 -1.10
N GLY A 226 -4.29 43.51 -0.37
CA GLY A 226 -5.52 42.75 -0.14
C GLY A 226 -6.15 42.07 -1.36
N CYS A 227 -5.43 41.91 -2.48
CA CYS A 227 -6.01 41.42 -3.75
C CYS A 227 -6.58 40.00 -3.74
N GLY A 228 -6.32 39.17 -2.71
CA GLY A 228 -6.84 37.80 -2.61
C GLY A 228 -6.25 36.77 -3.56
N LEU A 229 -5.29 37.15 -4.43
CA LEU A 229 -4.73 36.24 -5.43
C LEU A 229 -3.99 35.03 -4.81
N CYS A 230 -3.32 35.25 -3.67
CA CYS A 230 -2.67 34.19 -2.90
C CYS A 230 -3.69 33.18 -2.34
N ALA A 231 -4.82 33.64 -1.80
CA ALA A 231 -5.89 32.79 -1.31
C ALA A 231 -6.52 31.97 -2.45
N ARG A 232 -6.73 32.60 -3.62
CA ARG A 232 -7.30 31.93 -4.81
C ARG A 232 -6.38 30.89 -5.48
N ASN A 233 -5.09 30.89 -5.13
CA ASN A 233 -4.11 29.91 -5.59
C ASN A 233 -3.61 29.00 -4.45
N CYS A 234 -4.16 29.12 -3.24
CA CYS A 234 -3.79 28.27 -2.12
C CYS A 234 -4.54 26.94 -2.19
N LYS A 235 -3.87 25.88 -2.63
CA LYS A 235 -4.42 24.52 -2.68
C LYS A 235 -4.86 23.97 -1.31
N ALA A 236 -4.37 24.56 -0.23
CA ALA A 236 -4.71 24.20 1.14
C ALA A 236 -5.86 25.05 1.72
N ALA A 237 -6.36 26.06 0.99
CA ALA A 237 -7.41 26.97 1.44
C ALA A 237 -7.13 27.65 2.81
N CYS A 238 -5.85 27.86 3.14
CA CYS A 238 -5.39 28.26 4.47
C CYS A 238 -4.94 29.72 4.60
N ILE A 239 -5.07 30.52 3.54
CA ILE A 239 -4.68 31.94 3.54
C ILE A 239 -5.95 32.78 3.60
N ASP A 240 -6.10 33.53 4.69
CA ASP A 240 -7.13 34.55 4.80
C ASP A 240 -6.56 35.89 4.35
N SER A 241 -6.95 36.32 3.15
CA SER A 241 -6.47 37.57 2.58
C SER A 241 -7.07 38.81 3.24
N LYS A 242 -8.19 38.69 3.96
CA LYS A 242 -8.83 39.84 4.64
C LYS A 242 -8.11 40.16 5.92
N ASN A 243 -7.75 39.13 6.68
CA ASN A 243 -7.08 39.24 7.98
C ASN A 243 -5.54 39.14 7.88
N HIS A 244 -4.98 39.13 6.66
CA HIS A 244 -3.54 38.97 6.41
C HIS A 244 -2.90 37.77 7.15
N SER A 245 -3.66 36.68 7.32
CA SER A 245 -3.27 35.54 8.14
C SER A 245 -3.12 34.25 7.32
N ILE A 246 -2.23 33.38 7.79
CA ILE A 246 -1.97 32.07 7.20
C ILE A 246 -2.05 31.03 8.32
N ASP A 247 -2.93 30.05 8.16
CA ASP A 247 -3.00 28.90 9.05
C ASP A 247 -1.85 27.93 8.75
N TYR A 248 -0.80 28.00 9.55
CA TYR A 248 0.40 27.17 9.42
C TYR A 248 0.15 25.68 9.71
N SER A 249 -0.90 25.34 10.47
CA SER A 249 -1.29 23.94 10.67
C SER A 249 -1.84 23.30 9.40
N ARG A 250 -2.32 24.13 8.45
CA ARG A 250 -2.85 23.73 7.14
C ARG A 250 -1.95 24.05 5.96
N CYS A 251 -0.93 24.89 6.13
CA CYS A 251 0.02 25.14 5.07
C CYS A 251 0.81 23.86 4.74
N VAL A 252 0.92 23.51 3.46
CA VAL A 252 1.73 22.37 2.96
C VAL A 252 3.08 22.83 2.37
N THR A 253 3.43 24.10 2.61
CA THR A 253 4.65 24.74 2.08
C THR A 253 4.83 24.51 0.56
N CYS A 254 3.77 24.64 -0.23
CA CYS A 254 3.87 24.51 -1.69
C CYS A 254 4.52 25.72 -2.35
N LEU A 255 4.55 26.88 -1.67
CA LEU A 255 5.12 28.14 -2.16
C LEU A 255 4.43 28.71 -3.42
N ASP A 256 3.24 28.21 -3.77
CA ASP A 256 2.46 28.74 -4.92
C ASP A 256 2.02 30.20 -4.66
N CYS A 257 1.78 30.58 -3.41
CA CYS A 257 1.38 31.94 -3.04
C CYS A 257 2.48 32.99 -3.31
N ILE A 258 3.74 32.65 -3.06
CA ILE A 258 4.89 33.53 -3.27
C ILE A 258 5.07 33.81 -4.76
N ASP A 259 5.01 32.77 -5.60
CA ASP A 259 5.17 32.87 -7.05
C ASP A 259 4.03 33.65 -7.73
N LYS A 260 2.82 33.63 -7.15
CA LYS A 260 1.67 34.37 -7.69
C LYS A 260 1.55 35.80 -7.18
N CYS A 261 2.26 36.18 -6.13
CA CYS A 261 2.16 37.53 -5.57
C CYS A 261 2.85 38.55 -6.47
N LYS A 262 2.06 39.38 -7.17
CA LYS A 262 2.59 40.44 -8.05
C LYS A 262 3.23 41.61 -7.30
N ARG A 263 2.90 41.78 -6.01
CA ARG A 263 3.40 42.89 -5.16
C ARG A 263 4.65 42.51 -4.35
N GLY A 264 5.11 41.26 -4.43
CA GLY A 264 6.23 40.79 -3.61
C GLY A 264 5.96 40.80 -2.10
N ALA A 265 4.70 40.87 -1.68
CA ALA A 265 4.29 40.94 -0.27
C ALA A 265 4.39 39.60 0.48
N LEU A 266 4.69 38.50 -0.22
CA LEU A 266 4.80 37.17 0.38
C LEU A 266 6.25 36.70 0.32
N THR A 267 6.87 36.51 1.48
CA THR A 267 8.26 36.06 1.61
C THR A 267 8.36 34.81 2.48
N TYR A 268 9.35 33.96 2.21
CA TYR A 268 9.62 32.76 3.01
C TYR A 268 10.79 33.05 3.94
N VAL A 269 10.50 33.29 5.22
CA VAL A 269 11.46 33.85 6.17
C VAL A 269 11.39 33.15 7.53
N PRO A 270 12.43 33.28 8.37
CA PRO A 270 12.39 32.84 9.76
C PRO A 270 11.22 33.46 10.53
N ARG A 271 10.64 32.66 11.43
CA ARG A 271 9.61 33.09 12.36
C ARG A 271 10.16 34.18 13.28
N LYS A 272 9.65 35.40 13.14
CA LYS A 272 9.80 36.43 14.18
C LYS A 272 9.01 36.03 15.43
N ARG A 273 9.62 36.16 16.61
CA ARG A 273 8.98 35.88 17.91
C ARG A 273 7.91 36.97 18.13
N LYS A 274 6.63 36.58 18.22
CA LYS A 274 5.53 37.51 18.54
C LYS A 274 5.56 37.89 20.03
N THR A 275 5.35 39.17 20.31
CA THR A 275 5.13 39.75 21.66
C THR A 275 3.80 39.26 22.24
N GLU A 276 3.64 39.29 23.57
CA GLU A 276 2.51 38.67 24.30
C GLU A 276 1.13 39.18 23.90
N SER A 277 0.97 40.45 23.48
CA SER A 277 -0.35 41.00 23.12
C SER A 277 -0.95 40.39 21.84
N GLU A 278 -0.14 39.79 20.96
CA GLU A 278 -0.64 39.14 19.74
C GLU A 278 -1.10 37.68 19.98
N ARG A 279 -0.94 37.14 21.20
CA ARG A 279 -1.35 35.76 21.54
C ARG A 279 -2.82 35.66 21.96
N GLU A 280 -3.44 36.75 22.41
CA GLU A 280 -4.85 36.77 22.80
C GLU A 280 -5.81 36.84 21.61
N ALA A 281 -5.38 37.43 20.49
CA ALA A 281 -6.18 37.55 19.26
C ALA A 281 -6.29 36.25 18.42
N ASP A 282 -5.54 35.19 18.76
CA ASP A 282 -5.50 33.91 18.02
C ASP A 282 -6.20 32.76 18.78
N ARG A 283 -7.03 33.06 19.78
CA ARG A 283 -7.90 32.07 20.44
C ARG A 283 -9.10 31.76 19.52
N PRO A 284 -9.30 30.51 19.08
CA PRO A 284 -10.48 30.15 18.30
C PRO A 284 -11.74 30.25 19.18
N GLU A 285 -12.76 30.99 18.74
CA GLU A 285 -14.10 30.93 19.33
C GLU A 285 -14.70 29.53 19.14
N GLU A 286 -14.98 28.84 20.25
CA GLU A 286 -15.87 27.69 20.27
C GLU A 286 -17.32 28.18 20.16
N ASN A 287 -17.93 27.95 19.00
CA ASN A 287 -19.37 28.16 18.84
C ASN A 287 -20.09 26.82 18.74
N THR A 288 -20.60 26.38 19.88
CA THR A 288 -21.49 25.23 20.06
C THR A 288 -22.89 25.63 19.62
N ARG A 289 -23.31 25.21 18.41
CA ARG A 289 -24.74 25.08 18.09
C ARG A 289 -25.04 23.84 17.24
N ARG A 290 -26.16 23.25 17.63
CA ARG A 290 -26.73 21.94 17.28
C ARG A 290 -27.26 21.85 15.84
N ASN A 291 -27.48 20.59 15.46
CA ASN A 291 -28.33 20.05 14.38
C ASN A 291 -27.72 20.05 12.97
N PHE A 292 -27.44 18.85 12.43
CA PHE A 292 -28.45 18.03 11.76
C PHE A 292 -27.84 16.65 11.42
N LEU A 293 -28.30 15.61 12.11
CA LEU A 293 -28.06 14.21 11.74
C LEU A 293 -29.10 13.83 10.69
N THR A 294 -28.69 13.79 9.42
CA THR A 294 -29.32 12.91 8.42
C THR A 294 -28.40 12.83 7.20
N PHE A 295 -27.64 11.74 7.09
CA PHE A 295 -27.27 11.21 5.79
C PHE A 295 -27.41 9.70 5.86
N THR A 296 -28.58 9.25 5.45
CA THR A 296 -28.93 7.86 5.21
C THR A 296 -27.95 7.26 4.22
N GLY A 297 -27.35 6.14 4.61
CA GLY A 297 -26.50 5.34 3.75
C GLY A 297 -27.32 4.74 2.61
N LEU A 298 -27.04 5.17 1.39
CA LEU A 298 -27.34 4.38 0.19
C LEU A 298 -26.10 3.56 -0.12
N LEU A 299 -26.00 2.38 0.50
CA LEU A 299 -25.18 1.31 -0.03
C LEU A 299 -25.93 0.75 -1.25
N ALA A 300 -25.53 1.21 -2.44
CA ALA A 300 -25.90 0.54 -3.67
C ALA A 300 -25.09 -0.77 -3.77
N THR A 301 -25.69 -1.87 -3.35
CA THR A 301 -25.24 -3.23 -3.69
C THR A 301 -25.52 -3.48 -5.17
N SER A 302 -24.56 -3.14 -6.02
CA SER A 302 -24.50 -3.72 -7.36
C SER A 302 -23.69 -5.01 -7.28
N VAL A 303 -24.40 -6.13 -7.25
CA VAL A 303 -23.83 -7.45 -7.52
C VAL A 303 -23.43 -7.45 -9.00
N LEU A 304 -22.17 -7.14 -9.28
CA LEU A 304 -21.58 -7.50 -10.57
C LEU A 304 -21.25 -9.00 -10.51
N LYS A 305 -22.08 -9.80 -11.18
CA LYS A 305 -21.64 -11.11 -11.70
C LYS A 305 -20.57 -10.81 -12.75
N ALA A 306 -19.31 -10.82 -12.35
CA ALA A 306 -18.20 -10.90 -13.29
C ALA A 306 -18.15 -12.34 -13.80
N GLN A 307 -18.61 -12.54 -15.03
CA GLN A 307 -18.38 -13.76 -15.79
C GLN A 307 -16.88 -14.00 -15.88
N SER A 308 -16.45 -15.16 -15.40
CA SER A 308 -15.20 -15.80 -15.79
C SER A 308 -15.31 -16.14 -17.28
N GLY A 309 -14.35 -15.68 -18.09
CA GLY A 309 -14.29 -16.08 -19.49
C GLY A 309 -13.33 -15.24 -20.32
N VAL A 310 -12.04 -15.57 -20.25
CA VAL A 310 -11.19 -15.63 -21.45
C VAL A 310 -10.27 -16.83 -21.25
N ASN A 311 -10.74 -18.01 -21.69
CA ASN A 311 -9.85 -19.09 -22.06
C ASN A 311 -9.34 -18.76 -23.46
N ALA A 312 -8.05 -18.48 -23.56
CA ALA A 312 -7.35 -18.44 -24.84
C ALA A 312 -6.12 -19.33 -24.70
N ASP A 313 -6.36 -20.62 -24.49
CA ASP A 313 -5.37 -21.66 -24.67
C ASP A 313 -6.04 -22.81 -25.43
N GLY A 314 -5.35 -23.29 -26.47
CA GLY A 314 -5.83 -24.32 -27.37
C GLY A 314 -6.27 -25.58 -26.64
N GLY A 315 -7.30 -26.24 -27.19
CA GLY A 315 -8.04 -27.33 -26.59
C GLY A 315 -7.22 -28.31 -25.74
N LEU A 316 -7.41 -28.19 -24.43
CA LEU A 316 -7.12 -29.18 -23.40
C LEU A 316 -8.34 -29.20 -22.48
N ALA A 317 -8.69 -30.39 -21.96
CA ALA A 317 -9.93 -30.63 -21.19
C ALA A 317 -10.17 -29.57 -20.10
N ASP A 318 -11.44 -29.22 -19.85
CA ASP A 318 -11.83 -28.27 -18.81
C ASP A 318 -11.40 -28.78 -17.42
N ILE A 319 -10.23 -28.36 -16.95
CA ILE A 319 -9.74 -28.66 -15.60
C ILE A 319 -10.46 -27.72 -14.64
N ALA A 320 -11.25 -28.28 -13.71
CA ALA A 320 -11.89 -27.50 -12.66
C ALA A 320 -10.85 -26.68 -11.86
N ASP A 321 -11.17 -25.43 -11.57
CA ASP A 321 -10.32 -24.54 -10.79
C ASP A 321 -10.07 -25.11 -9.39
N LYS A 322 -8.83 -24.95 -8.90
CA LYS A 322 -8.47 -25.34 -7.53
C LYS A 322 -9.05 -24.31 -6.55
N LEU A 323 -9.82 -24.78 -5.58
CA LEU A 323 -10.38 -23.94 -4.52
C LEU A 323 -9.39 -23.81 -3.35
N THR A 324 -9.39 -22.66 -2.67
CA THR A 324 -8.62 -22.47 -1.44
C THR A 324 -9.18 -23.40 -0.34
N PRO A 325 -8.35 -24.22 0.32
CA PRO A 325 -8.78 -24.94 1.50
C PRO A 325 -9.07 -23.97 2.65
N ASP A 326 -10.04 -24.32 3.51
CA ASP A 326 -10.23 -23.59 4.76
C ASP A 326 -9.05 -23.87 5.70
N ARG A 327 -8.45 -22.82 6.23
CA ARG A 327 -7.25 -22.90 7.08
C ARG A 327 -7.55 -22.26 8.43
N MET A 328 -7.14 -22.93 9.49
CA MET A 328 -7.30 -22.37 10.85
C MET A 328 -6.43 -21.13 11.01
N THR A 329 -5.21 -21.19 10.49
CA THR A 329 -4.21 -20.14 10.52
C THR A 329 -3.78 -19.76 9.10
N PRO A 330 -4.09 -18.55 8.64
CA PRO A 330 -3.59 -18.07 7.36
C PRO A 330 -2.07 -17.97 7.35
N ILE A 331 -1.50 -18.34 6.21
CA ILE A 331 -0.06 -18.41 6.01
C ILE A 331 0.45 -17.03 5.64
N VAL A 332 1.46 -16.55 6.38
CA VAL A 332 2.14 -15.28 6.12
C VAL A 332 3.57 -15.51 5.64
N PRO A 333 4.17 -14.54 4.91
CA PRO A 333 5.48 -14.74 4.27
C PRO A 333 6.61 -15.06 5.26
N PRO A 334 7.61 -15.86 4.87
CA PRO A 334 8.86 -16.00 5.64
C PRO A 334 9.46 -14.62 5.96
N GLY A 335 10.02 -14.47 7.17
CA GLY A 335 10.45 -13.17 7.70
C GLY A 335 9.35 -12.39 8.43
N ALA A 336 8.08 -12.82 8.36
CA ALA A 336 7.01 -12.19 9.12
C ALA A 336 7.03 -12.50 10.64
N LEU A 337 7.82 -13.48 11.07
CA LEU A 337 7.96 -14.01 12.43
C LEU A 337 6.70 -14.66 13.03
N SER A 338 5.55 -14.02 12.91
CA SER A 338 4.26 -14.52 13.39
C SER A 338 3.11 -13.82 12.68
N LEU A 339 1.94 -14.45 12.68
CA LEU A 339 0.70 -13.85 12.17
C LEU A 339 0.39 -12.52 12.89
N ARG A 340 0.61 -12.47 14.21
CA ARG A 340 0.40 -11.25 15.02
C ARG A 340 1.35 -10.13 14.63
N ASN A 341 2.64 -10.42 14.46
CA ASN A 341 3.62 -9.43 14.03
C ASN A 341 3.28 -8.88 12.64
N PHE A 342 2.94 -9.75 11.70
CA PHE A 342 2.55 -9.36 10.35
C PHE A 342 1.33 -8.44 10.34
N THR A 343 0.26 -8.86 11.03
CA THR A 343 -1.02 -8.15 11.07
C THR A 343 -0.89 -6.77 11.71
N GLY A 344 -0.03 -6.63 12.74
CA GLY A 344 0.20 -5.37 13.44
C GLY A 344 1.04 -4.35 12.68
N HIS A 345 1.95 -4.79 11.80
CA HIS A 345 2.88 -3.90 11.10
C HIS A 345 2.55 -3.71 9.60
N CYS A 346 1.72 -4.55 9.01
CA CYS A 346 1.43 -4.49 7.58
C CYS A 346 0.38 -3.41 7.25
N THR A 347 0.78 -2.40 6.46
CA THR A 347 -0.12 -1.34 5.98
C THR A 347 -0.87 -1.69 4.68
N ALA A 348 -0.80 -2.95 4.24
CA ALA A 348 -1.39 -3.41 2.98
C ALA A 348 -1.01 -2.53 1.78
N CYS A 349 0.27 -2.09 1.71
CA CYS A 349 0.79 -1.24 0.63
C CYS A 349 0.95 -1.97 -0.71
N GLN A 350 0.85 -3.30 -0.71
CA GLN A 350 0.94 -4.20 -1.87
C GLN A 350 2.31 -4.33 -2.54
N LEU A 351 3.38 -3.80 -1.92
CA LEU A 351 4.72 -3.88 -2.49
C LEU A 351 5.28 -5.31 -2.54
N CYS A 352 5.10 -6.10 -1.48
CA CYS A 352 5.50 -7.52 -1.50
C CYS A 352 4.66 -8.35 -2.50
N VAL A 353 3.41 -7.93 -2.71
CA VAL A 353 2.49 -8.56 -3.66
C VAL A 353 2.88 -8.21 -5.10
N SER A 354 3.37 -6.99 -5.39
CA SER A 354 3.84 -6.60 -6.72
C SER A 354 5.09 -7.35 -7.15
N VAL A 355 6.03 -7.62 -6.23
CA VAL A 355 7.29 -8.33 -6.55
C VAL A 355 7.21 -9.86 -6.48
N CYS A 356 6.07 -10.42 -6.09
CA CYS A 356 5.90 -11.87 -5.97
C CYS A 356 5.76 -12.53 -7.35
N SER A 357 6.89 -12.98 -7.92
CA SER A 357 6.93 -13.58 -9.26
C SER A 357 6.09 -14.86 -9.42
N ASN A 358 5.95 -15.65 -8.35
CA ASN A 358 5.12 -16.87 -8.34
C ASN A 358 3.66 -16.61 -7.95
N GLN A 359 3.26 -15.35 -7.76
CA GLN A 359 1.88 -14.95 -7.47
C GLN A 359 1.25 -15.65 -6.25
N VAL A 360 2.08 -16.08 -5.30
CA VAL A 360 1.66 -16.75 -4.05
C VAL A 360 1.02 -15.76 -3.10
N LEU A 361 1.50 -14.52 -3.10
CA LEU A 361 0.97 -13.45 -2.26
C LEU A 361 -0.22 -12.79 -2.93
N ARG A 362 -1.37 -12.89 -2.28
CA ARG A 362 -2.60 -12.22 -2.70
C ARG A 362 -3.17 -11.38 -1.55
N PRO A 363 -3.90 -10.31 -1.83
CA PRO A 363 -4.56 -9.55 -0.78
C PRO A 363 -5.75 -10.34 -0.20
N SER A 364 -5.81 -10.44 1.12
CA SER A 364 -6.90 -11.13 1.83
C SER A 364 -8.23 -10.39 1.69
N THR A 365 -9.31 -11.16 1.56
CA THR A 365 -10.70 -10.68 1.57
C THR A 365 -11.35 -10.76 2.94
N ASP A 366 -10.68 -11.36 3.93
CA ASP A 366 -11.16 -11.41 5.32
C ASP A 366 -11.25 -10.00 5.91
N LEU A 367 -12.36 -9.69 6.58
CA LEU A 367 -12.62 -8.36 7.14
C LEU A 367 -11.59 -7.93 8.20
N LYS A 368 -11.08 -8.87 9.01
CA LYS A 368 -10.07 -8.58 10.04
C LYS A 368 -8.70 -8.25 9.45
N LYS A 369 -8.37 -8.88 8.32
CA LYS A 369 -7.05 -8.83 7.65
C LYS A 369 -7.16 -8.14 6.29
N PHE A 370 -8.19 -7.32 6.11
CA PHE A 370 -8.63 -6.89 4.79
C PHE A 370 -7.51 -6.20 4.02
N MET A 371 -7.27 -6.67 2.79
CA MET A 371 -6.20 -6.26 1.90
C MET A 371 -4.76 -6.57 2.37
N GLN A 372 -4.56 -7.08 3.59
CA GLN A 372 -3.24 -7.55 3.99
C GLN A 372 -2.86 -8.79 3.18
N PRO A 373 -1.61 -8.94 2.74
CA PRO A 373 -1.19 -10.09 1.95
C PRO A 373 -1.28 -11.39 2.74
N GLU A 374 -1.81 -12.42 2.11
CA GLU A 374 -1.80 -13.81 2.59
C GLU A 374 -1.20 -14.70 1.49
N MET A 375 -0.69 -15.87 1.88
CA MET A 375 -0.16 -16.85 0.93
C MET A 375 -1.26 -17.83 0.48
N SER A 376 -1.42 -17.96 -0.83
CA SER A 376 -2.27 -18.97 -1.47
C SER A 376 -1.46 -19.79 -2.48
N TYR A 377 -1.78 -21.08 -2.58
CA TYR A 377 -1.03 -22.03 -3.40
C TYR A 377 -1.81 -22.55 -4.61
N GLU A 378 -2.86 -21.83 -5.02
CA GLU A 378 -3.69 -22.20 -6.18
C GLU A 378 -2.93 -22.05 -7.50
N ARG A 379 -2.12 -20.99 -7.64
CA ARG A 379 -1.44 -20.64 -8.89
C ARG A 379 0.08 -20.70 -8.85
N GLY A 380 0.66 -20.88 -7.67
CA GLY A 380 2.10 -21.05 -7.50
C GLY A 380 2.45 -21.42 -6.08
N TYR A 381 3.74 -21.56 -5.79
CA TYR A 381 4.24 -21.86 -4.45
C TYR A 381 5.44 -21.01 -4.07
N CYS A 382 5.74 -20.96 -2.76
CA CYS A 382 6.79 -20.11 -2.23
C CYS A 382 8.16 -20.75 -2.45
N ARG A 383 8.81 -20.41 -3.57
CA ARG A 383 10.13 -20.94 -3.93
C ARG A 383 11.20 -20.68 -2.85
N PRO A 384 11.88 -21.69 -2.31
CA PRO A 384 12.87 -21.54 -1.23
C PRO A 384 14.00 -20.56 -1.55
N GLU A 385 14.39 -20.44 -2.82
CA GLU A 385 15.50 -19.60 -3.30
C GLU A 385 15.16 -18.11 -3.45
N CYS A 386 13.92 -17.69 -3.21
CA CYS A 386 13.44 -16.32 -3.43
C CYS A 386 13.17 -15.54 -2.12
N THR A 387 13.82 -14.39 -1.93
CA THR A 387 13.68 -13.52 -0.74
C THR A 387 13.08 -12.15 -1.03
N LYS A 388 12.65 -11.89 -2.28
CA LYS A 388 12.23 -10.56 -2.78
C LYS A 388 11.20 -9.84 -1.90
N CYS A 389 10.21 -10.56 -1.33
CA CYS A 389 9.19 -9.94 -0.47
C CYS A 389 9.77 -9.32 0.82
N SER A 390 10.85 -9.89 1.35
CA SER A 390 11.55 -9.39 2.54
C SER A 390 12.39 -8.15 2.25
N GLU A 391 12.92 -8.04 1.03
CA GLU A 391 13.76 -6.93 0.60
C GLU A 391 12.96 -5.64 0.43
N VAL A 392 11.68 -5.76 0.09
CA VAL A 392 10.82 -4.61 -0.24
C VAL A 392 9.95 -4.11 0.90
N CYS A 393 9.75 -4.89 1.97
CA CYS A 393 8.84 -4.49 3.05
C CYS A 393 9.37 -3.26 3.81
N PRO A 394 8.66 -2.10 3.79
CA PRO A 394 9.18 -0.89 4.42
C PRO A 394 8.79 -0.76 5.89
N THR A 395 7.81 -1.53 6.35
CA THR A 395 7.24 -1.43 7.71
C THR A 395 7.88 -2.40 8.70
N GLY A 396 8.73 -3.32 8.23
CA GLY A 396 9.25 -4.42 9.05
C GLY A 396 8.23 -5.55 9.31
N ALA A 397 7.05 -5.52 8.68
CA ALA A 397 6.09 -6.62 8.75
C ALA A 397 6.66 -7.93 8.18
N ILE A 398 7.59 -7.83 7.23
CA ILE A 398 8.44 -8.91 6.76
C ILE A 398 9.87 -8.42 6.97
N GLN A 399 10.62 -9.07 7.86
CA GLN A 399 12.01 -8.75 8.11
C GLN A 399 12.88 -9.23 6.96
N LEU A 400 13.97 -8.49 6.69
CA LEU A 400 14.97 -8.89 5.71
C LEU A 400 15.60 -10.22 6.12
N ILE A 401 15.53 -11.21 5.24
CA ILE A 401 16.05 -12.56 5.48
C ILE A 401 16.92 -13.02 4.32
N THR A 402 17.88 -13.88 4.59
CA THR A 402 18.67 -14.56 3.57
C THR A 402 17.95 -15.80 3.04
N LYS A 403 18.47 -16.39 1.95
CA LYS A 403 17.95 -17.67 1.42
C LYS A 403 18.14 -18.82 2.41
N ALA A 404 19.21 -18.77 3.21
CA ALA A 404 19.47 -19.74 4.27
C ALA A 404 18.43 -19.61 5.38
N ASP A 405 18.19 -18.39 5.88
CA ASP A 405 17.17 -18.12 6.91
C ASP A 405 15.78 -18.59 6.43
N LYS A 406 15.45 -18.30 5.16
CA LYS A 406 14.18 -18.75 4.57
C LYS A 406 14.05 -20.27 4.54
N SER A 407 15.12 -20.97 4.19
CA SER A 407 15.15 -22.44 4.12
C SER A 407 15.10 -23.09 5.51
N ALA A 408 15.54 -22.37 6.54
CA ALA A 408 15.44 -22.78 7.94
C ALA A 408 14.12 -22.35 8.61
N THR A 409 13.25 -21.57 7.95
CA THR A 409 12.02 -21.05 8.57
C THR A 409 10.81 -21.90 8.19
N GLN A 410 10.14 -22.48 9.18
CA GLN A 410 8.82 -23.08 9.02
C GLN A 410 7.73 -22.03 9.19
N ILE A 411 6.99 -21.76 8.12
CA ILE A 411 5.81 -20.87 8.14
C ILE A 411 4.50 -21.65 8.33
N GLY A 412 4.57 -22.98 8.21
CA GLY A 412 3.45 -23.89 8.24
C GLY A 412 3.92 -25.32 8.02
N HIS A 413 2.98 -26.26 8.01
CA HIS A 413 3.23 -27.68 7.78
C HIS A 413 2.21 -28.26 6.81
N ALA A 414 2.58 -29.30 6.07
CA ALA A 414 1.66 -29.97 5.16
C ALA A 414 0.73 -30.92 5.93
N VAL A 415 -0.54 -30.92 5.54
CA VAL A 415 -1.61 -31.78 6.05
C VAL A 415 -2.20 -32.54 4.88
N TRP A 416 -2.25 -33.86 4.99
CA TRP A 416 -2.81 -34.74 3.96
C TRP A 416 -4.23 -35.17 4.32
N ILE A 417 -5.14 -35.05 3.36
CA ILE A 417 -6.55 -35.44 3.42
C ILE A 417 -6.70 -36.71 2.59
N LYS A 418 -6.93 -37.83 3.26
CA LYS A 418 -6.97 -39.17 2.66
C LYS A 418 -8.04 -39.29 1.59
N GLU A 419 -9.20 -38.67 1.84
CA GLU A 419 -10.43 -38.73 1.06
C GLU A 419 -10.31 -38.03 -0.29
N ASN A 420 -9.41 -37.04 -0.39
CA ASN A 420 -9.20 -36.27 -1.61
C ASN A 420 -8.05 -36.86 -2.47
N CYS A 421 -7.30 -37.83 -1.95
CA CYS A 421 -6.10 -38.31 -2.64
C CYS A 421 -6.46 -39.16 -3.86
N VAL A 422 -5.98 -38.79 -5.05
CA VAL A 422 -6.19 -39.55 -6.30
C VAL A 422 -5.70 -41.01 -6.23
N VAL A 423 -4.75 -41.31 -5.34
CA VAL A 423 -4.32 -42.69 -5.05
C VAL A 423 -5.44 -43.51 -4.40
N ASN A 424 -6.28 -42.85 -3.58
CA ASN A 424 -7.41 -43.49 -2.91
C ASN A 424 -8.72 -43.37 -3.70
N THR A 425 -8.95 -42.26 -4.41
CA THR A 425 -10.21 -42.03 -5.15
C THR A 425 -10.19 -42.68 -6.52
N ASP A 426 -9.07 -42.56 -7.24
CA ASP A 426 -8.95 -42.96 -8.64
C ASP A 426 -8.07 -44.22 -8.80
N GLU A 427 -7.52 -44.73 -7.68
CA GLU A 427 -6.66 -45.92 -7.61
C GLU A 427 -5.42 -45.86 -8.53
N VAL A 428 -4.90 -44.65 -8.77
CA VAL A 428 -3.70 -44.42 -9.60
C VAL A 428 -2.43 -44.24 -8.75
N ASN A 429 -1.28 -44.59 -9.32
CA ASN A 429 0.01 -44.33 -8.69
C ASN A 429 0.42 -42.86 -8.88
N CYS A 430 0.37 -42.07 -7.80
CA CYS A 430 0.71 -40.64 -7.80
C CYS A 430 1.74 -40.32 -6.71
N GLY A 431 2.85 -39.67 -7.10
CA GLY A 431 3.94 -39.25 -6.20
C GLY A 431 4.30 -37.78 -6.31
N ASN A 432 3.41 -36.93 -6.85
CA ASN A 432 3.73 -35.53 -7.15
C ASN A 432 4.17 -34.75 -5.91
N CYS A 433 3.54 -34.99 -4.76
CA CYS A 433 3.86 -34.30 -3.51
C CYS A 433 5.29 -34.59 -3.03
N GLU A 434 5.76 -35.85 -3.12
CA GLU A 434 7.14 -36.24 -2.84
C GLU A 434 8.12 -35.66 -3.86
N ARG A 435 7.87 -35.85 -5.16
CA ARG A 435 8.78 -35.41 -6.25
C ARG A 435 9.04 -33.91 -6.24
N HIS A 436 8.05 -33.10 -5.88
CA HIS A 436 8.15 -31.64 -5.86
C HIS A 436 8.45 -31.07 -4.47
N CYS A 437 8.70 -31.90 -3.45
CA CYS A 437 9.03 -31.43 -2.11
C CYS A 437 10.51 -30.99 -2.04
N PRO A 438 10.82 -29.68 -1.94
CA PRO A 438 12.21 -29.22 -1.95
C PRO A 438 13.00 -29.64 -0.71
N THR A 439 12.32 -29.86 0.43
CA THR A 439 12.94 -30.26 1.69
C THR A 439 12.94 -31.77 1.92
N LYS A 440 12.41 -32.56 0.98
CA LYS A 440 12.22 -34.02 1.11
C LYS A 440 11.43 -34.42 2.38
N ALA A 441 10.55 -33.54 2.84
CA ALA A 441 9.66 -33.78 3.98
C ALA A 441 8.52 -34.76 3.70
N ILE A 442 8.37 -35.27 2.47
CA ILE A 442 7.27 -36.15 2.10
C ILE A 442 7.88 -37.41 1.50
N GLN A 443 7.46 -38.57 1.99
CA GLN A 443 7.87 -39.88 1.50
C GLN A 443 6.66 -40.71 1.11
N MET A 444 6.74 -41.46 0.01
CA MET A 444 5.66 -42.33 -0.44
C MET A 444 5.82 -43.74 0.15
N VAL A 445 4.90 -44.15 1.01
CA VAL A 445 4.89 -45.47 1.68
C VAL A 445 3.75 -46.33 1.16
N ALA A 446 3.90 -47.66 1.19
CA ALA A 446 2.83 -48.58 0.80
C ALA A 446 1.58 -48.39 1.69
N LYS A 447 0.40 -48.34 1.07
CA LYS A 447 -0.89 -48.24 1.78
C LYS A 447 -1.18 -49.49 2.62
N ASP A 448 -0.86 -50.66 2.06
CA ASP A 448 -0.83 -51.94 2.75
C ASP A 448 0.63 -52.44 2.80
N PRO A 449 1.26 -52.46 4.00
CA PRO A 449 2.64 -52.94 4.15
C PRO A 449 2.84 -54.41 3.77
N ASN A 450 1.78 -55.21 3.74
CA ASN A 450 1.87 -56.66 3.47
C ASN A 450 1.72 -57.00 1.98
N ASP A 451 1.31 -56.04 1.14
CA ASP A 451 1.16 -56.23 -0.30
C ASP A 451 2.25 -55.48 -1.08
N PRO A 452 3.20 -56.19 -1.74
CA PRO A 452 4.23 -55.58 -2.57
C PRO A 452 3.70 -54.76 -3.75
N LYS A 453 2.44 -54.99 -4.18
CA LYS A 453 1.77 -54.25 -5.26
C LYS A 453 0.90 -53.10 -4.74
N SER A 454 0.89 -52.87 -3.43
CA SER A 454 0.06 -51.83 -2.84
C SER A 454 0.42 -50.44 -3.37
N LEU A 455 -0.60 -49.65 -3.68
CA LEU A 455 -0.43 -48.25 -4.03
C LEU A 455 0.23 -47.48 -2.87
N LYS A 456 1.02 -46.45 -3.21
CA LYS A 456 1.75 -45.68 -2.21
C LYS A 456 1.02 -44.39 -1.86
N VAL A 457 0.96 -44.07 -0.56
CA VAL A 457 0.38 -42.84 -0.02
C VAL A 457 1.47 -41.99 0.65
N PRO A 458 1.30 -40.66 0.71
CA PRO A 458 2.30 -39.79 1.30
C PRO A 458 2.27 -39.87 2.84
N VAL A 459 3.46 -39.93 3.44
CA VAL A 459 3.71 -39.65 4.85
C VAL A 459 4.56 -38.38 4.93
N ILE A 460 4.19 -37.49 5.85
CA ILE A 460 4.77 -36.16 5.98
C ILE A 460 5.58 -36.09 7.26
N ASP A 461 6.86 -35.78 7.12
CA ASP A 461 7.71 -35.33 8.21
C ASP A 461 7.50 -33.83 8.44
N THR A 462 6.84 -33.49 9.55
CA THR A 462 6.52 -32.11 9.88
C THR A 462 7.71 -31.30 10.40
N GLU A 463 8.80 -31.94 10.81
CA GLU A 463 10.03 -31.26 11.26
C GLU A 463 10.83 -30.74 10.06
N LEU A 464 10.84 -31.48 8.95
CA LEU A 464 11.47 -31.05 7.69
C LEU A 464 10.58 -30.14 6.83
N CYS A 465 9.29 -30.06 7.13
CA CYS A 465 8.35 -29.28 6.32
C CYS A 465 8.47 -27.78 6.62
N ILE A 466 8.89 -26.98 5.64
CA ILE A 466 8.95 -25.51 5.79
C ILE A 466 7.65 -24.79 5.42
N GLY A 467 6.62 -25.53 4.96
CA GLY A 467 5.34 -24.94 4.56
C GLY A 467 5.36 -24.16 3.24
N CYS A 468 6.25 -24.50 2.30
CA CYS A 468 6.41 -23.77 1.03
C CYS A 468 5.22 -23.86 0.05
N GLY A 469 4.35 -24.85 0.21
CA GLY A 469 3.15 -25.05 -0.62
C GLY A 469 3.37 -25.77 -1.96
N ALA A 470 4.58 -26.24 -2.28
CA ALA A 470 4.85 -26.94 -3.54
C ALA A 470 3.95 -28.18 -3.72
N CYS A 471 3.80 -28.97 -2.66
CA CYS A 471 2.93 -30.15 -2.66
C CYS A 471 1.44 -29.79 -2.86
N GLU A 472 0.95 -28.70 -2.25
CA GLU A 472 -0.42 -28.21 -2.42
C GLU A 472 -0.65 -27.74 -3.85
N TYR A 473 0.29 -26.99 -4.43
CA TYR A 473 0.19 -26.47 -5.79
C TYR A 473 0.17 -27.59 -6.85
N TYR A 474 1.13 -28.52 -6.80
CA TYR A 474 1.25 -29.62 -7.77
C TYR A 474 0.28 -30.79 -7.53
N CYS A 475 -0.52 -30.75 -6.46
CA CYS A 475 -1.52 -31.77 -6.21
C CYS A 475 -2.55 -31.80 -7.37
N PRO A 476 -2.76 -32.94 -8.03
CA PRO A 476 -3.71 -33.05 -9.14
C PRO A 476 -5.17 -33.11 -8.68
N SER A 477 -5.43 -33.44 -7.41
CA SER A 477 -6.79 -33.48 -6.85
C SER A 477 -7.53 -32.15 -7.08
N ARG A 478 -8.80 -32.26 -7.48
CA ARG A 478 -9.72 -31.14 -7.72
C ARG A 478 -11.11 -31.49 -7.18
N PRO A 479 -11.90 -30.49 -6.74
CA PRO A 479 -11.56 -29.06 -6.68
C PRO A 479 -10.65 -28.70 -5.49
N LEU A 480 -10.61 -29.53 -4.45
CA LEU A 480 -9.73 -29.36 -3.30
C LEU A 480 -8.49 -30.24 -3.44
N SER A 481 -7.33 -29.72 -3.02
CA SER A 481 -6.11 -30.51 -2.96
C SER A 481 -6.22 -31.61 -1.90
N ALA A 482 -5.59 -32.75 -2.16
CA ALA A 482 -5.42 -33.82 -1.18
C ALA A 482 -4.37 -33.51 -0.12
N ILE A 483 -3.53 -32.50 -0.37
CA ILE A 483 -2.53 -32.04 0.57
C ILE A 483 -2.56 -30.52 0.55
N TYR A 484 -2.59 -29.91 1.73
CA TYR A 484 -2.56 -28.46 1.88
C TYR A 484 -1.60 -28.07 2.99
N VAL A 485 -1.21 -26.80 3.05
CA VAL A 485 -0.38 -26.27 4.13
C VAL A 485 -1.26 -25.57 5.15
N GLU A 486 -1.08 -25.93 6.42
CA GLU A 486 -1.65 -25.23 7.56
C GLU A 486 -0.59 -24.28 8.16
N GLY A 487 -0.95 -23.01 8.34
CA GLY A 487 -0.03 -21.98 8.81
C GLY A 487 0.33 -22.14 10.28
N HIS A 488 1.49 -21.63 10.70
CA HIS A 488 1.84 -21.52 12.11
C HIS A 488 1.53 -20.11 12.63
N GLU A 489 0.99 -19.99 13.84
CA GLU A 489 0.78 -18.67 14.46
C GLU A 489 2.11 -17.93 14.69
N ARG A 490 3.16 -18.69 15.04
CA ARG A 490 4.55 -18.27 15.16
C ARG A 490 5.42 -19.15 14.28
N HIS A 491 6.24 -18.52 13.45
CA HIS A 491 7.21 -19.25 12.65
C HIS A 491 8.24 -19.91 13.55
N ARG A 492 8.72 -21.08 13.12
CA ARG A 492 9.77 -21.84 13.80
C ARG A 492 11.03 -21.82 12.95
N THR A 493 12.19 -21.92 13.59
CA THR A 493 13.47 -22.09 12.90
C THR A 493 13.94 -23.52 13.14
N VAL A 494 14.37 -24.20 12.07
CA VAL A 494 14.86 -25.59 12.07
C VAL A 494 16.37 -25.61 11.87
#